data_AF-A0A932SUU9-F1
#
_entry.id   AF-A0A932SUU9-F1
#
_cell.length_a   1.000
_cell.length_b   1.000
_cell.length_c   1.000
_cell.angle_alpha   90.00
_cell.angle_beta   90.00
_cell.angle_gamma   90.00
#
_symmetry.space_group_name_H-M   'P 1'
#
loop_
_entity.id
_entity.type
_entity.pdbx_description
1 polymer ?
#
loop_
_entity_poly.entity_id
_entity_poly.type
_entity_poly.pdbx_seq_one_letter_code
_entity_poly.pdbx_strand_id
1 'polypeptide(L)'
;MTQIPQDARIAARVLRRVQARNRELAIEATIEAGMGILFTALTSGVVFCIAWFVCISIAGGRFPSSTVALCVTAVFFVVGMISAWRHVNPFAGLKPMSGTDHLLFAVSGAVGGYMHMNRHTVAGLALVLMGGPENLVGALRTWLHRLPSDPAVIDQAAGILTACRPEVDLKRIDASVQAAILLRRLNLIVPRGDSTTVTLTEKGRNIVEKDK
;
A
#
# COMPACT_ATOMS: atom_id res chain seq x y z
N MET A 1 11.73 31.10 36.21
CA MET A 1 10.90 30.96 34.99
C MET A 1 11.83 30.69 33.82
N THR A 2 11.99 29.43 33.42
CA THR A 2 12.87 29.03 32.30
C THR A 2 12.12 29.19 30.98
N GLN A 3 12.56 30.14 30.13
CA GLN A 3 12.04 30.26 28.76
C GLN A 3 12.48 29.04 27.96
N ILE A 4 11.52 28.21 27.55
CA ILE A 4 11.79 27.10 26.63
C ILE A 4 12.28 27.67 25.30
N PRO A 5 13.44 27.24 24.78
CA PRO A 5 13.99 27.73 23.52
C PRO A 5 13.01 27.51 22.35
N GLN A 6 12.95 28.47 21.44
CA GLN A 6 12.01 28.49 20.32
C GLN A 6 12.11 27.22 19.45
N ASP A 7 13.33 26.69 19.27
CA ASP A 7 13.58 25.46 18.52
C ASP A 7 12.88 24.24 19.15
N ALA A 8 12.89 24.13 20.48
CA ALA A 8 12.23 23.03 21.19
C ALA A 8 10.69 23.07 21.02
N ARG A 9 10.11 24.27 20.89
CA ARG A 9 8.65 24.41 20.63
C ARG A 9 8.29 24.02 19.20
N ILE A 10 9.16 24.32 18.23
CA ILE A 10 8.96 23.94 16.83
C ILE A 10 9.16 22.43 16.67
N ALA A 11 10.21 21.86 17.28
CA ALA A 11 10.46 20.42 17.34
C ALA A 11 9.25 19.67 17.91
N ALA A 12 8.69 20.12 19.05
CA ALA A 12 7.50 19.50 19.64
C ALA A 12 6.28 19.54 18.70
N ARG A 13 6.10 20.62 17.92
CA ARG A 13 5.00 20.73 16.94
C ARG A 13 5.21 19.82 15.72
N VAL A 14 6.44 19.73 15.23
CA VAL A 14 6.80 18.79 14.15
C VAL A 14 6.56 17.36 14.64
N LEU A 15 7.04 17.00 15.82
CA LEU A 15 6.83 15.68 16.43
C LEU A 15 5.34 15.33 16.53
N ARG A 16 4.50 16.25 17.04
CA ARG A 16 3.05 16.02 17.11
C ARG A 16 2.43 15.73 15.74
N ARG A 17 2.86 16.44 14.69
CA ARG A 17 2.38 16.18 13.32
C ARG A 17 2.87 14.85 12.78
N VAL A 18 4.12 14.49 13.04
CA VAL A 18 4.67 13.17 12.69
C VAL A 18 3.87 12.07 13.37
N GLN A 19 3.59 12.20 14.67
CA GLN A 19 2.79 11.23 15.42
C GLN A 19 1.35 11.14 14.90
N ALA A 20 0.70 12.28 14.63
CA ALA A 20 -0.64 12.30 14.05
C ALA A 20 -0.68 11.61 12.69
N ARG A 21 0.27 11.93 11.80
CA ARG A 21 0.35 11.32 10.48
C ARG A 21 0.71 9.83 10.54
N ASN A 22 1.61 9.43 11.42
CA ASN A 22 1.91 8.02 11.64
C ASN A 22 0.71 7.24 12.19
N ARG A 23 -0.13 7.87 13.01
CA ARG A 23 -1.38 7.26 13.48
C ARG A 23 -2.39 7.10 12.35
N GLU A 24 -2.54 8.08 11.47
CA GLU A 24 -3.37 7.96 10.27
C GLU A 24 -2.90 6.81 9.37
N LEU A 25 -1.59 6.77 9.04
CA LEU A 25 -0.99 5.68 8.26
C LEU A 25 -1.13 4.32 8.94
N ALA A 26 -1.07 4.28 10.28
CA ALA A 26 -1.29 3.06 11.04
C ALA A 26 -2.72 2.54 10.89
N ILE A 27 -3.70 3.43 10.97
CA ILE A 27 -5.12 3.09 10.81
C ILE A 27 -5.37 2.62 9.38
N GLU A 28 -4.89 3.35 8.38
CA GLU A 28 -4.99 2.99 6.96
C GLU A 28 -4.38 1.62 6.68
N ALA A 29 -3.13 1.39 7.09
CA ALA A 29 -2.48 0.08 6.96
C ALA A 29 -3.23 -1.04 7.70
N THR A 30 -3.83 -0.75 8.87
CA THR A 30 -4.61 -1.76 9.61
C THR A 30 -5.91 -2.10 8.88
N ILE A 31 -6.59 -1.11 8.30
CA ILE A 31 -7.81 -1.32 7.52
C ILE A 31 -7.49 -2.12 6.25
N GLU A 32 -6.46 -1.73 5.50
CA GLU A 32 -5.97 -2.47 4.31
C GLU A 32 -5.59 -3.91 4.67
N ALA A 33 -4.85 -4.10 5.76
CA ALA A 33 -4.48 -5.43 6.23
C ALA A 33 -5.71 -6.26 6.60
N GLY A 34 -6.65 -5.68 7.34
CA GLY A 34 -7.90 -6.34 7.74
C GLY A 34 -8.73 -6.77 6.53
N MET A 35 -8.90 -5.89 5.53
CA MET A 35 -9.58 -6.21 4.27
C MET A 35 -8.83 -7.30 3.49
N GLY A 36 -7.49 -7.20 3.44
CA GLY A 36 -6.65 -8.20 2.78
C GLY A 36 -6.76 -9.59 3.41
N ILE A 37 -6.73 -9.69 4.74
CA ILE A 37 -6.93 -10.95 5.48
C ILE A 37 -8.33 -11.50 5.20
N LEU A 38 -9.37 -10.68 5.34
CA LEU A 38 -10.75 -11.10 5.13
C LEU A 38 -10.96 -11.63 3.71
N PHE A 39 -10.51 -10.88 2.70
CA PHE A 39 -10.68 -11.26 1.31
C PHE A 39 -9.86 -12.50 0.96
N THR A 40 -8.63 -12.60 1.47
CA THR A 40 -7.79 -13.81 1.32
C THR A 40 -8.45 -15.04 1.94
N ALA A 41 -9.02 -14.91 3.15
CA ALA A 41 -9.70 -16.01 3.83
C ALA A 41 -10.93 -16.47 3.04
N LEU A 42 -11.71 -15.54 2.51
CA LEU A 42 -12.88 -15.83 1.68
C LEU A 42 -12.47 -16.52 0.36
N THR A 43 -11.54 -15.94 -0.40
CA THR A 43 -11.15 -16.49 -1.71
C THR A 43 -10.42 -17.82 -1.57
N SER A 44 -9.49 -17.94 -0.62
CA SER A 44 -8.78 -19.19 -0.34
C SER A 44 -9.71 -20.26 0.22
N GLY A 45 -10.68 -19.87 1.06
CA GLY A 45 -11.71 -20.78 1.56
C GLY A 45 -12.59 -21.33 0.45
N VAL A 46 -13.03 -20.49 -0.49
CA VAL A 46 -13.80 -20.93 -1.66
C VAL A 46 -12.96 -21.86 -2.54
N VAL A 47 -11.70 -21.52 -2.82
CA VAL A 47 -10.78 -22.38 -3.59
C VAL A 47 -10.59 -23.73 -2.90
N PHE A 48 -10.41 -23.74 -1.58
CA PHE A 48 -10.30 -24.96 -0.79
C PHE A 48 -11.57 -25.82 -0.90
N CYS A 49 -12.75 -25.24 -0.71
CA CYS A 49 -14.02 -25.96 -0.83
C CYS A 49 -14.16 -26.59 -2.22
N ILE A 50 -13.91 -25.83 -3.29
CA ILE A 50 -13.97 -26.32 -4.67
C ILE A 50 -12.98 -27.47 -4.87
N ALA A 51 -11.71 -27.28 -4.50
CA ALA A 51 -10.68 -28.30 -4.64
C ALA A 51 -11.02 -29.57 -3.85
N TRP A 52 -11.56 -29.42 -2.65
CA TRP A 52 -11.98 -30.53 -1.78
C TRP A 52 -13.14 -31.32 -2.39
N PHE A 53 -14.19 -30.65 -2.88
CA PHE A 53 -15.31 -31.32 -3.58
C PHE A 53 -14.86 -32.06 -4.83
N VAL A 54 -13.99 -31.45 -5.64
CA VAL A 54 -13.42 -32.08 -6.84
C VAL A 54 -12.59 -33.32 -6.46
N CYS A 55 -11.74 -33.21 -5.44
CA CYS A 55 -10.93 -34.32 -4.96
C CYS A 55 -11.78 -35.49 -4.45
N ILE A 56 -12.84 -35.21 -3.67
CA ILE A 56 -13.76 -36.25 -3.20
C ILE A 56 -14.44 -36.96 -4.37
N SER A 57 -14.93 -36.19 -5.34
CA SER A 57 -15.69 -36.71 -6.48
C SER A 57 -14.85 -37.59 -7.40
N ILE A 58 -13.56 -37.26 -7.59
CA ILE A 58 -12.65 -37.99 -8.48
C ILE A 58 -11.99 -39.18 -7.75
N ALA A 59 -11.53 -38.98 -6.51
CA ALA A 59 -10.67 -39.95 -5.85
C ALA A 59 -11.43 -41.14 -5.25
N GLY A 60 -12.76 -41.04 -5.08
CA GLY A 60 -13.57 -42.12 -4.49
C GLY A 60 -13.05 -42.63 -3.14
N GLY A 61 -12.35 -41.78 -2.37
CA GLY A 61 -11.74 -42.13 -1.08
C GLY A 61 -10.30 -42.67 -1.11
N ARG A 62 -9.62 -42.77 -2.28
CA ARG A 62 -8.25 -43.31 -2.38
C ARG A 62 -7.13 -42.38 -1.92
N PHE A 63 -7.39 -41.08 -1.78
CA PHE A 63 -6.39 -40.08 -1.39
C PHE A 63 -6.92 -39.19 -0.26
N PRO A 64 -6.04 -38.62 0.59
CA PRO A 64 -6.43 -37.64 1.61
C PRO A 64 -6.87 -36.33 0.94
N SER A 65 -8.16 -36.25 0.59
CA SER A 65 -8.76 -35.16 -0.20
C SER A 65 -8.52 -33.78 0.42
N SER A 66 -8.57 -33.68 1.75
CA SER A 66 -8.28 -32.43 2.48
C SER A 66 -6.83 -31.98 2.31
N THR A 67 -5.86 -32.89 2.33
CA THR A 67 -4.44 -32.56 2.14
C THR A 67 -4.20 -32.06 0.72
N VAL A 68 -4.76 -32.74 -0.27
CA VAL A 68 -4.62 -32.33 -1.69
C VAL A 68 -5.27 -30.97 -1.92
N ALA A 69 -6.49 -30.75 -1.42
CA ALA A 69 -7.18 -29.48 -1.52
C ALA A 69 -6.38 -28.34 -0.86
N LEU A 70 -5.80 -28.60 0.32
CA LEU A 70 -4.96 -27.63 1.02
C LEU A 70 -3.70 -27.30 0.22
N CYS A 71 -3.03 -28.29 -0.36
CA CYS A 71 -1.88 -28.06 -1.24
C CYS A 71 -2.24 -27.21 -2.45
N VAL A 72 -3.38 -27.49 -3.11
CA VAL A 72 -3.85 -26.71 -4.26
C VAL A 72 -4.12 -25.26 -3.85
N THR A 73 -4.87 -25.03 -2.77
CA THR A 73 -5.15 -23.68 -2.26
C THR A 73 -3.88 -22.95 -1.87
N ALA A 74 -2.93 -23.62 -1.21
CA ALA A 74 -1.65 -23.02 -0.83
C ALA A 74 -0.84 -22.57 -2.05
N VAL A 75 -0.80 -23.36 -3.12
CA VAL A 75 -0.14 -22.96 -4.39
C VAL A 75 -0.80 -21.71 -4.96
N PHE A 76 -2.12 -21.66 -5.05
CA PHE A 76 -2.83 -20.47 -5.56
C PHE A 76 -2.60 -19.24 -4.68
N PHE A 77 -2.59 -19.40 -3.36
CA PHE A 77 -2.28 -18.32 -2.43
C PHE A 77 -0.86 -17.79 -2.64
N VAL A 78 0.15 -18.66 -2.72
CA VAL A 78 1.55 -18.27 -2.95
C VAL A 78 1.71 -17.55 -4.29
N VAL A 79 1.10 -18.07 -5.35
CA VAL A 79 1.12 -17.43 -6.67
C VAL A 79 0.45 -16.06 -6.62
N GLY A 80 -0.69 -15.94 -5.93
CA GLY A 80 -1.38 -14.66 -5.70
C GLY A 80 -0.50 -13.65 -4.95
N MET A 81 0.15 -14.07 -3.87
CA MET A 81 1.09 -13.24 -3.10
C MET A 81 2.28 -12.75 -3.94
N ILE A 82 2.91 -13.64 -4.71
CA ILE A 82 4.04 -13.27 -5.59
C ILE A 82 3.58 -12.31 -6.68
N SER A 83 2.39 -12.55 -7.25
CA SER A 83 1.84 -11.72 -8.33
C SER A 83 1.47 -10.32 -7.84
N ALA A 84 0.87 -10.22 -6.66
CA ALA A 84 0.58 -8.96 -5.99
C ALA A 84 1.87 -8.20 -5.64
N TRP A 85 2.88 -8.90 -5.12
CA TRP A 85 4.20 -8.31 -4.82
C TRP A 85 4.87 -7.73 -6.08
N ARG A 86 4.72 -8.41 -7.22
CA ARG A 86 5.26 -7.97 -8.51
C ARG A 86 4.36 -6.98 -9.25
N HIS A 87 3.22 -6.60 -8.68
CA HIS A 87 2.22 -5.73 -9.33
C HIS A 87 1.83 -6.22 -10.74
N VAL A 88 1.65 -7.53 -10.89
CA VAL A 88 1.23 -8.11 -12.17
C VAL A 88 -0.17 -7.61 -12.50
N ASN A 89 -0.36 -6.98 -13.66
CA ASN A 89 -1.68 -6.60 -14.13
C ASN A 89 -2.31 -7.81 -14.87
N PRO A 90 -3.36 -8.45 -14.32
CA PRO A 90 -3.98 -9.62 -14.96
C PRO A 90 -4.68 -9.28 -16.28
N PHE A 91 -4.96 -7.98 -16.54
CA PHE A 91 -5.55 -7.50 -17.78
C PHE A 91 -4.51 -7.06 -18.82
N ALA A 92 -3.21 -7.16 -18.52
CA ALA A 92 -2.16 -6.76 -19.45
C ALA A 92 -2.26 -7.53 -20.78
N GLY A 93 -2.37 -6.80 -21.89
CA GLY A 93 -2.42 -7.39 -23.22
C GLY A 93 -3.76 -8.03 -23.61
N LEU A 94 -4.82 -7.86 -22.81
CA LEU A 94 -6.18 -8.24 -23.24
C LEU A 94 -6.66 -7.29 -24.33
N LYS A 95 -7.02 -7.86 -25.48
CA LYS A 95 -7.73 -7.13 -26.54
C LYS A 95 -9.22 -7.03 -26.15
N PRO A 96 -9.94 -6.03 -26.67
CA PRO A 96 -11.40 -6.00 -26.57
C PRO A 96 -11.99 -7.33 -27.04
N MET A 97 -12.95 -7.84 -26.29
CA MET A 97 -13.59 -9.12 -26.59
C MET A 97 -14.35 -9.00 -27.92
N SER A 98 -14.14 -9.94 -28.83
CA SER A 98 -14.82 -9.92 -30.11
C SER A 98 -16.32 -10.23 -29.93
N GLY A 99 -17.17 -9.77 -30.86
CA GLY A 99 -18.61 -10.06 -30.80
C GLY A 99 -18.90 -11.58 -30.82
N THR A 100 -18.08 -12.36 -31.53
CA THR A 100 -18.18 -13.83 -31.57
C THR A 100 -17.81 -14.45 -30.23
N ASP A 101 -16.77 -13.96 -29.55
CA ASP A 101 -16.38 -14.45 -28.21
C ASP A 101 -17.45 -14.12 -27.16
N HIS A 102 -18.12 -12.96 -27.27
CA HIS A 102 -19.26 -12.62 -26.43
C HIS A 102 -20.41 -13.60 -26.56
N LEU A 103 -20.74 -13.96 -27.80
CA LEU A 103 -21.83 -14.87 -28.10
C LEU A 103 -21.49 -16.29 -27.65
N LEU A 104 -20.25 -16.75 -27.89
CA LEU A 104 -19.76 -18.05 -27.39
C LEU A 104 -19.75 -18.12 -25.86
N PHE A 105 -19.31 -17.05 -25.19
CA PHE A 105 -19.34 -16.99 -23.73
C PHE A 105 -20.78 -17.07 -23.19
N ALA A 106 -21.70 -16.28 -23.76
CA ALA A 106 -23.11 -16.28 -23.37
C ALA A 106 -23.79 -17.65 -23.60
N VAL A 107 -23.54 -18.28 -24.75
CA VAL A 107 -24.10 -19.59 -25.10
C VAL A 107 -23.48 -20.70 -24.24
N SER A 108 -22.18 -20.63 -23.92
CA SER A 108 -21.54 -21.61 -23.02
C SER A 108 -22.11 -21.58 -21.61
N GLY A 109 -22.56 -20.41 -21.13
CA GLY A 109 -23.28 -20.31 -19.86
C GLY A 109 -24.69 -20.92 -19.89
N ALA A 110 -25.31 -21.02 -21.07
CA ALA A 110 -26.65 -21.57 -21.25
C ALA A 110 -26.67 -23.08 -21.49
N VAL A 111 -25.59 -23.66 -22.01
CA VAL A 111 -25.47 -25.11 -22.26
C VAL A 111 -24.70 -25.76 -21.11
N GLY A 112 -25.43 -26.44 -20.22
CA GLY A 112 -24.83 -27.18 -19.11
C GLY A 112 -23.77 -28.19 -19.59
N GLY A 113 -22.59 -28.15 -18.99
CA GLY A 113 -21.49 -29.09 -19.26
C GLY A 113 -20.34 -28.55 -20.12
N TYR A 114 -20.46 -27.34 -20.69
CA TYR A 114 -19.37 -26.73 -21.47
C TYR A 114 -18.97 -25.36 -20.90
N MET A 115 -17.83 -25.28 -20.23
CA MET A 115 -17.33 -24.02 -19.66
C MET A 115 -16.31 -23.39 -20.62
N HIS A 116 -16.69 -22.33 -21.34
CA HIS A 116 -15.75 -21.61 -22.20
C HIS A 116 -14.87 -20.68 -21.36
N MET A 117 -13.68 -21.15 -21.00
CA MET A 117 -12.65 -20.36 -20.30
C MET A 117 -11.89 -19.48 -21.29
N ASN A 118 -12.35 -18.25 -21.51
CA ASN A 118 -11.61 -17.28 -22.31
C ASN A 118 -10.56 -16.54 -21.46
N ARG A 119 -9.68 -15.77 -22.12
CA ARG A 119 -8.64 -15.00 -21.42
C ARG A 119 -9.22 -13.96 -20.44
N HIS A 120 -10.42 -13.43 -20.70
CA HIS A 120 -11.08 -12.48 -19.81
C HIS A 120 -11.57 -13.14 -18.51
N THR A 121 -12.12 -14.35 -18.57
CA THR A 121 -12.52 -15.14 -17.41
C THR A 121 -11.32 -15.49 -16.54
N VAL A 122 -10.21 -15.90 -17.17
CA VAL A 122 -8.96 -16.20 -16.45
C VAL A 122 -8.39 -14.94 -15.80
N ALA A 123 -8.38 -13.80 -16.49
CA ALA A 123 -7.95 -12.52 -15.92
C ALA A 123 -8.84 -12.06 -14.75
N GLY A 124 -10.15 -12.23 -14.88
CA GLY A 124 -11.10 -11.94 -13.80
C GLY A 124 -10.87 -12.84 -12.57
N LEU A 125 -10.66 -14.14 -12.78
CA LEU A 125 -10.32 -15.06 -11.69
C LEU A 125 -8.98 -14.70 -11.04
N ALA A 126 -7.98 -14.35 -11.84
CA ALA A 126 -6.68 -13.90 -11.33
C ALA A 126 -6.82 -12.63 -10.48
N LEU A 127 -7.64 -11.66 -10.89
CA LEU A 127 -7.92 -10.47 -10.09
C LEU A 127 -8.54 -10.82 -8.73
N VAL A 128 -9.52 -11.73 -8.71
CA VAL A 128 -10.15 -12.19 -7.45
C VAL A 128 -9.12 -12.89 -6.55
N LEU A 129 -8.26 -13.73 -7.10
CA LEU A 129 -7.21 -14.40 -6.32
C LEU A 129 -6.15 -13.41 -5.80
N MET A 130 -5.87 -12.35 -6.54
CA MET A 130 -4.89 -11.33 -6.18
C MET A 130 -5.42 -10.26 -5.23
N GLY A 131 -6.73 -9.99 -5.20
CA GLY A 131 -7.28 -8.87 -4.44
C GLY A 131 -6.99 -8.90 -2.92
N GLY A 132 -6.93 -10.09 -2.32
CA GLY A 132 -6.57 -10.24 -0.90
C GLY A 132 -5.09 -9.93 -0.67
N PRO A 133 -4.18 -10.65 -1.36
CA PRO A 133 -2.75 -10.36 -1.39
C PRO A 133 -2.38 -8.90 -1.70
N GLU A 134 -3.03 -8.25 -2.67
CA GLU A 134 -2.75 -6.85 -3.02
C GLU A 134 -2.99 -5.90 -1.86
N ASN A 135 -4.08 -6.08 -1.11
CA ASN A 135 -4.37 -5.29 0.09
C ASN A 135 -3.34 -5.53 1.20
N LEU A 136 -2.83 -6.76 1.37
CA LEU A 136 -1.78 -7.06 2.34
C LEU A 136 -0.44 -6.40 1.98
N VAL A 137 -0.07 -6.45 0.69
CA VAL A 137 1.14 -5.79 0.19
C VAL A 137 1.01 -4.27 0.29
N GLY A 138 -0.18 -3.73 -0.02
CA GLY A 138 -0.53 -2.32 0.19
C GLY A 138 -0.34 -1.89 1.65
N ALA A 139 -0.95 -2.62 2.57
CA ALA A 139 -0.83 -2.37 4.01
C ALA A 139 0.62 -2.38 4.49
N LEU A 140 1.42 -3.35 4.04
CA LEU A 140 2.83 -3.44 4.38
C LEU A 140 3.60 -2.24 3.82
N ARG A 141 3.31 -1.82 2.59
CA ARG A 141 3.92 -0.63 1.99
C ARG A 141 3.56 0.61 2.78
N THR A 142 2.29 0.82 3.11
CA THR A 142 1.80 1.93 3.93
C THR A 142 2.49 1.95 5.30
N TRP A 143 2.66 0.78 5.92
CA TRP A 143 3.39 0.63 7.17
C TRP A 143 4.87 1.01 7.05
N LEU A 144 5.56 0.53 6.01
CA LEU A 144 6.97 0.84 5.76
C LEU A 144 7.20 2.31 5.39
N HIS A 145 6.17 3.03 4.93
CA HIS A 145 6.26 4.46 4.57
C HIS A 145 6.05 5.42 5.75
N ARG A 146 5.94 4.90 6.98
CA ARG A 146 5.88 5.72 8.20
C ARG A 146 7.03 6.71 8.29
N LEU A 147 6.74 7.86 8.88
CA LEU A 147 7.70 8.94 9.05
C LEU A 147 8.64 8.63 10.22
N PRO A 148 9.95 8.93 10.08
CA PRO A 148 10.91 8.78 11.17
C PRO A 148 10.49 9.66 12.36
N SER A 149 10.56 9.08 13.55
CA SER A 149 10.25 9.76 14.83
C SER A 149 11.47 9.90 15.73
N ASP A 150 12.68 9.78 15.17
CA ASP A 150 13.93 9.97 15.88
C ASP A 150 14.04 11.42 16.35
N PRO A 151 14.23 11.68 17.67
CA PRO A 151 14.41 13.03 18.21
C PRO A 151 15.47 13.85 17.45
N ALA A 152 16.59 13.24 17.06
CA ALA A 152 17.67 13.94 16.36
C ALA A 152 17.22 14.46 14.98
N VAL A 153 16.42 13.68 14.26
CA VAL A 153 15.86 14.08 12.95
C VAL A 153 14.82 15.19 13.12
N ILE A 154 14.02 15.13 14.20
CA ILE A 154 13.02 16.15 14.51
C ILE A 154 13.66 17.49 14.87
N ASP A 155 14.71 17.47 15.69
CA ASP A 155 15.44 18.67 16.09
C ASP A 155 16.13 19.33 14.89
N GLN A 156 16.75 18.53 14.02
CA GLN A 156 17.31 19.03 12.76
C GLN A 156 16.23 19.59 11.83
N ALA A 157 15.07 18.93 11.74
CA ALA A 157 13.93 19.45 10.97
C ALA A 157 13.41 20.78 11.52
N ALA A 158 13.39 20.95 12.85
CA ALA A 158 13.05 22.21 13.49
C ALA A 158 14.08 23.30 13.14
N GLY A 159 15.37 22.98 13.17
CA GLY A 159 16.45 23.88 12.77
C GLY A 159 16.34 24.35 11.31
N ILE A 160 15.95 23.46 10.38
CA ILE A 160 15.67 23.85 8.99
C ILE A 160 14.49 24.83 8.93
N LEU A 161 13.40 24.55 9.66
CA LEU A 161 12.21 25.42 9.67
C LEU A 161 12.49 26.80 10.27
N THR A 162 13.34 26.91 11.29
CA THR A 162 13.71 28.20 11.88
C THR A 162 14.63 28.99 10.98
N ALA A 163 15.58 28.33 10.31
CA ALA A 163 16.49 28.96 9.37
C ALA A 163 15.80 29.36 8.05
N CYS A 164 14.74 28.66 7.62
CA CYS A 164 13.97 28.98 6.43
C CYS A 164 13.16 30.28 6.58
N ARG A 165 13.81 31.45 6.49
CA ARG A 165 13.12 32.75 6.33
C ARG A 165 13.88 33.66 5.37
N PRO A 166 13.42 33.89 4.11
CA PRO A 166 12.27 33.29 3.38
C PRO A 166 12.62 32.03 2.57
N GLU A 167 13.91 31.83 2.27
CA GLU A 167 14.47 30.73 1.49
C GLU A 167 15.75 30.26 2.15
N VAL A 168 16.04 28.97 2.03
CA VAL A 168 17.24 28.37 2.59
C VAL A 168 17.83 27.40 1.60
N ASP A 169 19.14 27.50 1.42
CA ASP A 169 19.92 26.49 0.71
C ASP A 169 20.27 25.37 1.69
N LEU A 170 19.78 24.16 1.40
CA LEU A 170 20.02 22.97 2.22
C LEU A 170 21.52 22.59 2.30
N LYS A 171 22.38 23.16 1.44
CA LYS A 171 23.84 22.98 1.55
C LYS A 171 24.49 23.84 2.65
N ARG A 172 23.83 24.92 3.09
CA ARG A 172 24.37 25.87 4.08
C ARG A 172 24.02 25.51 5.51
N ILE A 173 22.89 24.84 5.69
CA ILE A 173 22.51 24.22 6.94
C ILE A 173 23.04 22.80 6.82
N ASP A 174 23.94 22.37 7.68
CA ASP A 174 24.45 20.98 7.72
C ASP A 174 23.32 20.02 8.13
N ALA A 175 22.32 19.92 7.26
CA ALA A 175 21.02 19.37 7.50
C ALA A 175 21.01 17.93 6.98
N SER A 176 20.57 16.99 7.81
CA SER A 176 20.43 15.63 7.32
C SER A 176 19.40 15.58 6.20
N VAL A 177 19.72 14.78 5.18
CA VAL A 177 18.81 14.45 4.08
C VAL A 177 17.47 13.91 4.63
N GLN A 178 17.51 13.19 5.75
CA GLN A 178 16.32 12.64 6.41
C GLN A 178 15.39 13.71 6.96
N ALA A 179 15.92 14.77 7.60
CA ALA A 179 15.12 15.89 8.08
C ALA A 179 14.45 16.66 6.93
N ALA A 180 15.16 16.89 5.83
CA ALA A 180 14.59 17.53 4.64
C ALA A 180 13.49 16.66 3.98
N ILE A 181 13.72 15.34 3.87
CA ILE A 181 12.71 14.40 3.37
C ILE A 181 11.47 14.39 4.27
N LEU A 182 11.65 14.40 5.60
CA LEU A 182 10.57 14.45 6.57
C LEU A 182 9.71 15.71 6.39
N LEU A 183 10.33 16.88 6.32
CA LEU A 183 9.63 18.15 6.11
C LEU A 183 8.89 18.19 4.78
N ARG A 184 9.49 17.65 3.71
CA ARG A 184 8.84 17.52 2.40
C ARG A 184 7.64 16.58 2.45
N ARG A 185 7.76 15.43 3.10
CA ARG A 185 6.63 14.47 3.27
C ARG A 185 5.48 15.05 4.09
N LEU A 186 5.79 15.90 5.06
CA LEU A 186 4.79 16.67 5.82
C LEU A 186 4.24 17.90 5.06
N ASN A 187 4.74 18.15 3.85
CA ASN A 187 4.40 19.31 3.02
C ASN A 187 4.64 20.66 3.75
N LEU A 188 5.74 20.74 4.51
CA LEU A 188 6.16 21.95 5.23
C LEU A 188 7.16 22.79 4.43
N ILE A 189 7.90 22.16 3.53
CA ILE A 189 8.85 22.80 2.61
C ILE A 189 8.59 22.34 1.17
N VAL A 190 8.88 23.22 0.22
CA VAL A 190 8.79 22.95 -1.23
C VAL A 190 10.07 23.42 -1.92
N PRO A 191 10.68 22.61 -2.81
CA PRO A 191 11.84 23.01 -3.59
C PRO A 191 11.48 24.13 -4.58
N ARG A 192 12.39 25.10 -4.75
CA ARG A 192 12.23 26.16 -5.74
C ARG A 192 13.04 25.82 -7.00
N GLY A 193 12.33 25.41 -8.06
CA GLY A 193 12.94 24.96 -9.31
C GLY A 193 13.86 23.75 -9.13
N ASP A 194 14.90 23.64 -9.95
CA ASP A 194 15.88 22.54 -9.93
C ASP A 194 17.03 22.75 -8.92
N SER A 195 16.86 23.64 -7.94
CA SER A 195 17.93 24.03 -7.01
C SER A 195 17.82 23.35 -5.64
N THR A 196 18.90 23.39 -4.86
CA THR A 196 18.93 22.95 -3.44
C THR A 196 18.24 23.94 -2.49
N THR A 197 17.58 24.96 -3.03
CA THR A 197 16.85 25.93 -2.23
C THR A 197 15.42 25.45 -1.96
N VAL A 198 14.99 25.61 -0.71
CA VAL A 198 13.66 25.26 -0.24
C VAL A 198 12.97 26.47 0.35
N THR A 199 11.67 26.57 0.10
CA THR A 199 10.77 27.60 0.63
C THR A 199 9.79 26.97 1.62
N LEU A 200 9.32 27.74 2.59
CA LEU A 200 8.23 27.30 3.47
C LEU A 200 6.90 27.32 2.74
N THR A 201 6.13 26.23 2.88
CA THR A 201 4.72 26.25 2.51
C THR A 201 3.91 27.10 3.49
N GLU A 202 2.66 27.39 3.16
CA GLU A 202 1.72 28.01 4.12
C GLU A 202 1.61 27.19 5.42
N LYS A 203 1.59 25.85 5.29
CA LYS A 203 1.60 24.94 6.45
C LYS A 203 2.88 25.07 7.27
N GLY A 204 4.04 25.24 6.62
CA GLY A 204 5.33 25.48 7.27
C GLY A 204 5.38 26.82 8.01
N ARG A 205 4.93 27.90 7.34
CA ARG A 205 4.83 29.25 7.93
C ARG A 205 3.94 29.26 9.17
N ASN A 206 2.77 28.62 9.12
CA ASN A 206 1.86 28.52 10.27
C ASN A 206 2.48 27.80 11.48
N ILE A 207 3.44 26.87 11.29
CA ILE A 207 4.17 26.25 12.40
C ILE A 207 5.17 27.22 13.00
N VAL A 208 5.85 28.01 12.17
CA VAL A 208 6.92 28.91 12.56
C VAL A 208 6.39 30.23 13.13
N GLU A 209 5.22 30.71 12.69
CA GLU A 209 4.62 31.99 13.06
C GLU A 209 3.73 31.92 14.30
N LYS A 210 3.20 30.74 14.68
CA LYS A 210 2.44 30.54 15.93
C LYS A 210 3.21 30.82 17.23
N ASP A 211 4.44 31.30 17.15
CA ASP A 211 5.33 31.68 18.26
C ASP A 211 5.63 33.19 18.30
N LYS A 212 5.08 33.99 17.37
CA LYS A 212 5.01 35.45 17.49
C LYS A 212 3.69 35.86 18.11
#